data_AF-A0A7W2M740-F1
#
_entry.id   AF-A0A7W2M740-F1
#
_cell.length_a   1.000
_cell.length_b   1.000
_cell.length_c   1.000
_cell.angle_alpha   90.00
_cell.angle_beta   90.00
_cell.angle_gamma   90.00
#
_symmetry.space_group_name_H-M   'P 1'
#
loop_
_entity.id
_entity.type
_entity.pdbx_description
1 polymer ?
#
loop_
_entity_poly.entity_id
_entity_poly.type
_entity_poly.pdbx_seq_one_letter_code
_entity_poly.pdbx_strand_id
1 'polypeptide(L)'
;MTTKNYILILAFIVLTVFNGISQTKLSESEQTEFKAKVQKTAQRTETIVSDFVQTKHISVLDNAIISEGKLVFKAPNLVKWEYIKPYHNIAIFKDDQLLVNNEGKKQNIDLGANKMFRSLNSLIVNSIKGDMFDESQFDLEYFKFDQGFLVKFIPKDKRLRKFMASFELKFSSTTAEVEEVKLIEPNDDYTLISFQNRKVNTTVNESEFKN
;
A
#
# COMPACT_ATOMS: atom_id res chain seq x y z
N MET A 1 -34.83 36.96 58.12
CA MET A 1 -33.57 37.11 57.37
C MET A 1 -33.37 35.81 56.58
N THR A 2 -33.74 35.72 55.29
CA THR A 2 -32.83 35.86 54.12
C THR A 2 -31.50 35.10 54.32
N THR A 3 -31.07 34.14 53.50
CA THR A 3 -30.84 34.25 52.05
C THR A 3 -30.52 32.88 51.38
N LYS A 4 -31.12 32.65 50.20
CA LYS A 4 -30.70 31.95 48.95
C LYS A 4 -29.70 30.76 48.91
N ASN A 5 -30.13 29.75 48.12
CA ASN A 5 -29.39 28.67 47.46
C ASN A 5 -28.14 29.11 46.70
N TYR A 6 -27.10 28.25 46.67
CA TYR A 6 -26.25 28.05 45.48
C TYR A 6 -25.77 26.60 45.35
N ILE A 7 -26.04 26.04 44.16
CA ILE A 7 -25.54 24.78 43.60
C ILE A 7 -24.01 24.87 43.43
N LEU A 8 -23.28 23.79 43.73
CA LEU A 8 -21.91 23.61 43.27
C LEU A 8 -21.70 22.19 42.76
N ILE A 9 -21.86 22.06 41.44
CA ILE A 9 -21.48 20.93 40.61
C ILE A 9 -19.94 20.94 40.53
N LEU A 10 -19.27 19.92 41.05
CA LEU A 10 -17.85 19.71 40.81
C LEU A 10 -17.70 18.92 39.50
N ALA A 11 -17.40 19.64 38.41
CA ALA A 11 -17.05 19.06 37.13
C ALA A 11 -15.59 18.56 37.16
N PHE A 12 -15.39 17.25 37.07
CA PHE A 12 -14.07 16.65 36.90
C PHE A 12 -13.69 16.74 35.41
N ILE A 13 -12.88 17.72 35.04
CA ILE A 13 -12.31 17.86 33.70
C ILE A 13 -11.22 16.78 33.56
N VAL A 14 -11.55 15.68 32.89
CA VAL A 14 -10.56 14.73 32.39
C VAL A 14 -10.08 15.26 31.04
N LEU A 15 -8.96 15.99 31.03
CA LEU A 15 -8.19 16.26 29.82
C LEU A 15 -7.37 15.02 29.49
N THR A 16 -7.97 14.03 28.85
CA THR A 16 -7.20 13.00 28.14
C THR A 16 -6.57 13.63 26.91
N VAL A 17 -5.27 13.91 26.99
CA VAL A 17 -4.46 14.26 25.82
C VAL A 17 -4.34 13.01 24.96
N PHE A 18 -5.25 12.87 23.99
CA PHE A 18 -5.05 11.93 22.88
C PHE A 18 -3.84 12.43 22.09
N ASN A 19 -2.68 11.82 22.31
CA ASN A 19 -1.56 11.88 21.38
C ASN A 19 -1.96 11.07 20.14
N GLY A 20 -2.85 11.63 19.32
CA GLY A 20 -2.99 11.19 17.94
C GLY A 20 -1.70 11.54 17.23
N ILE A 21 -1.03 10.56 16.64
CA ILE A 21 0.11 10.78 15.75
C ILE A 21 -0.38 11.72 14.64
N SER A 22 -0.05 13.01 14.75
CA SER A 22 -0.58 14.06 13.90
C SER A 22 0.10 13.99 12.54
N GLN A 23 -0.57 13.37 11.58
CA GLN A 23 -0.18 13.45 10.18
C GLN A 23 -0.41 14.89 9.68
N THR A 24 0.65 15.53 9.19
CA THR A 24 0.57 16.91 8.66
C THR A 24 0.46 16.86 7.14
N LYS A 25 -0.47 17.60 6.53
CA LYS A 25 -0.55 17.69 5.06
C LYS A 25 0.70 18.35 4.49
N LEU A 26 1.22 17.84 3.37
CA LEU A 26 2.34 18.46 2.66
C LEU A 26 1.87 19.71 1.89
N SER A 27 2.68 20.76 1.90
CA SER A 27 2.59 21.87 0.95
C SER A 27 2.92 21.43 -0.48
N GLU A 28 2.53 22.21 -1.49
CA GLU A 28 2.79 21.89 -2.90
C GLU A 28 4.29 21.74 -3.24
N SER A 29 5.14 22.56 -2.59
CA SER A 29 6.60 22.45 -2.75
C SER A 29 7.12 21.12 -2.19
N GLU A 30 6.70 20.75 -0.98
CA GLU A 30 7.07 19.48 -0.36
C GLU A 30 6.56 18.28 -1.17
N GLN A 31 5.35 18.37 -1.73
CA GLN A 31 4.83 17.33 -2.62
C GLN A 31 5.71 17.16 -3.86
N THR A 32 6.14 18.26 -4.47
CA THR A 32 7.01 18.24 -5.66
C THR A 32 8.35 17.59 -5.35
N GLU A 33 8.98 17.98 -4.24
CA GLU A 33 10.25 17.40 -3.78
C GLU A 33 10.11 15.91 -3.46
N PHE A 34 9.03 15.54 -2.77
CA PHE A 34 8.74 14.14 -2.44
C PHE A 34 8.53 13.29 -3.70
N LYS A 35 7.68 13.73 -4.65
CA LYS A 35 7.44 13.04 -5.92
C LYS A 35 8.76 12.83 -6.69
N ALA A 36 9.57 13.88 -6.80
CA ALA A 36 10.87 13.81 -7.48
C ALA A 36 11.83 12.83 -6.79
N LYS A 37 11.83 12.78 -5.45
CA LYS A 37 12.63 11.83 -4.67
C LYS A 37 12.19 10.39 -4.94
N VAL A 38 10.88 10.10 -4.91
CA VAL A 38 10.33 8.78 -5.22
C VAL A 38 10.71 8.33 -6.63
N GLN A 39 10.52 9.20 -7.64
CA GLN A 39 10.88 8.92 -9.03
C GLN A 39 12.37 8.63 -9.19
N LYS A 40 13.24 9.43 -8.56
CA LYS A 40 14.69 9.22 -8.62
C LYS A 40 15.12 7.91 -7.96
N THR A 41 14.52 7.54 -6.83
CA THR A 41 14.78 6.26 -6.17
C THR A 41 14.37 5.10 -7.07
N ALA A 42 13.17 5.16 -7.66
CA ALA A 42 12.68 4.11 -8.53
C ALA A 42 13.50 3.93 -9.81
N GLN A 43 13.93 5.03 -10.46
CA GLN A 43 14.79 4.98 -11.65
C GLN A 43 16.16 4.33 -11.40
N ARG A 44 16.64 4.34 -10.15
CA ARG A 44 17.90 3.72 -9.73
C ARG A 44 17.74 2.28 -9.24
N THR A 45 16.51 1.78 -9.23
CA THR A 45 16.18 0.45 -8.71
C THR A 45 15.92 -0.51 -9.86
N GLU A 46 16.88 -1.40 -10.12
CA GLU A 46 16.79 -2.42 -11.15
C GLU A 46 16.16 -3.71 -10.62
N THR A 47 16.41 -4.05 -9.36
CA THR A 47 15.84 -5.23 -8.70
C THR A 47 15.42 -4.91 -7.28
N ILE A 48 14.40 -5.61 -6.80
CA ILE A 48 13.99 -5.60 -5.39
C ILE A 48 13.78 -7.06 -4.97
N VAL A 49 14.30 -7.42 -3.81
CA VAL A 49 13.96 -8.64 -3.09
C VAL A 49 13.52 -8.24 -1.70
N SER A 50 12.30 -8.57 -1.32
CA SER A 50 11.73 -8.17 -0.03
C SER A 50 10.84 -9.27 0.51
N ASP A 51 10.86 -9.47 1.82
CA ASP A 51 9.80 -10.20 2.49
C ASP A 51 8.58 -9.27 2.64
N PHE A 52 7.40 -9.84 2.85
CA PHE A 52 6.21 -9.08 3.24
C PHE A 52 5.36 -9.85 4.26
N VAL A 53 4.65 -9.09 5.08
CA VAL A 53 3.54 -9.57 5.91
C VAL A 53 2.27 -8.87 5.44
N GLN A 54 1.27 -9.66 5.08
CA GLN A 54 -0.06 -9.19 4.74
C GLN A 54 -1.02 -9.45 5.90
N THR A 55 -1.74 -8.43 6.33
CA THR A 55 -2.81 -8.51 7.31
C THR A 55 -4.11 -8.10 6.64
N LYS A 56 -5.07 -9.03 6.53
CA LYS A 56 -6.43 -8.75 6.08
C LYS A 56 -7.35 -8.65 7.29
N HIS A 57 -7.85 -7.44 7.52
CA HIS A 57 -8.88 -7.16 8.50
C HIS A 57 -10.24 -7.29 7.83
N ILE A 58 -11.12 -8.09 8.42
CA ILE A 58 -12.51 -8.19 8.02
C ILE A 58 -13.34 -7.95 9.28
N SER A 59 -14.18 -6.93 9.24
CA SER A 59 -15.01 -6.46 10.37
C SER A 59 -15.87 -7.54 11.01
N VAL A 60 -16.24 -8.58 10.26
CA VAL A 60 -17.02 -9.73 10.78
C VAL A 60 -16.18 -10.83 11.43
N LEU A 61 -14.84 -10.73 11.39
CA LEU A 61 -13.93 -11.72 11.99
C LEU A 61 -13.29 -11.15 13.26
N ASP A 62 -13.20 -11.99 14.30
CA ASP A 62 -12.57 -11.60 15.57
C ASP A 62 -11.06 -11.37 15.44
N ASN A 63 -10.40 -12.05 14.49
CA ASN A 63 -8.97 -11.97 14.27
C ASN A 63 -8.67 -11.65 12.80
N ALA A 64 -7.64 -10.84 12.58
CA ALA A 64 -7.14 -10.57 11.25
C ALA A 64 -6.48 -11.83 10.65
N ILE A 65 -6.60 -11.98 9.33
CA ILE A 65 -5.95 -13.05 8.59
C ILE A 65 -4.54 -12.59 8.22
N ILE A 66 -3.53 -13.36 8.61
CA ILE A 66 -2.12 -13.04 8.36
C ILE A 66 -1.57 -13.99 7.31
N SER A 67 -0.89 -13.43 6.30
CA SER A 67 -0.12 -14.16 5.31
C SER A 67 1.29 -13.60 5.22
N GLU A 68 2.28 -14.46 4.99
CA GLU A 68 3.68 -14.07 4.83
C GLU A 68 4.16 -14.48 3.45
N GLY A 69 5.10 -13.73 2.89
CA GLY A 69 5.64 -14.07 1.58
C GLY A 69 6.83 -13.23 1.16
N LYS A 70 7.15 -13.33 -0.13
CA LYS A 70 8.29 -12.70 -0.78
C LYS A 70 7.88 -11.99 -2.06
N LEU A 71 8.35 -10.76 -2.20
CA LEU A 71 8.30 -9.96 -3.41
C LEU A 71 9.67 -10.00 -4.10
N VAL A 72 9.66 -10.32 -5.40
CA VAL A 72 10.82 -10.17 -6.27
C VAL A 72 10.42 -9.29 -7.45
N PHE A 73 11.15 -8.22 -7.67
CA PHE A 73 11.00 -7.35 -8.83
C PHE A 73 12.30 -7.32 -9.63
N LYS A 74 12.16 -7.28 -10.95
CA LYS A 74 13.23 -6.98 -11.89
C LYS A 74 12.70 -6.05 -12.97
N ALA A 75 13.36 -4.92 -13.14
CA ALA A 75 13.05 -3.97 -14.20
C ALA A 75 13.17 -4.64 -15.59
N PRO A 76 12.34 -4.24 -16.57
CA PRO A 76 11.40 -3.13 -16.50
C PRO A 76 10.01 -3.47 -15.95
N ASN A 77 9.62 -4.75 -15.85
CA ASN A 77 8.23 -5.12 -15.60
C ASN A 77 8.01 -6.52 -15.01
N LEU A 78 9.06 -7.21 -14.56
CA LEU A 78 8.92 -8.54 -13.96
C LEU A 78 8.64 -8.41 -12.47
N VAL A 79 7.51 -8.97 -12.02
CA VAL A 79 7.13 -9.02 -10.61
C VAL A 79 6.74 -10.45 -10.27
N LYS A 80 7.30 -11.00 -9.20
CA LYS A 80 6.85 -12.23 -8.58
C LYS A 80 6.41 -11.93 -7.15
N TRP A 81 5.17 -12.30 -6.85
CA TRP A 81 4.57 -12.28 -5.54
C TRP A 81 4.35 -13.71 -5.09
N GLU A 82 5.05 -14.14 -4.04
CA GLU A 82 5.00 -15.51 -3.54
C GLU A 82 4.54 -15.51 -2.09
N TYR A 83 3.35 -16.04 -1.84
CA TYR A 83 2.89 -16.37 -0.50
C TYR A 83 3.56 -17.67 -0.05
N ILE A 84 4.12 -17.65 1.15
CA ILE A 84 4.81 -18.77 1.79
C ILE A 84 3.95 -19.34 2.92
N LYS A 85 3.24 -18.47 3.66
CA LYS A 85 2.32 -18.88 4.72
C LYS A 85 0.98 -18.14 4.62
N PRO A 86 -0.12 -18.75 5.07
CA PRO A 86 -0.23 -20.15 5.49
C PRO A 86 -0.26 -21.15 4.32
N TYR A 87 -0.56 -20.68 3.11
CA TYR A 87 -0.64 -21.51 1.91
C TYR A 87 0.31 -20.98 0.83
N HIS A 88 0.95 -21.90 0.12
CA HIS A 88 1.89 -21.55 -0.94
C HIS A 88 1.17 -21.19 -2.23
N ASN A 89 1.30 -19.92 -2.64
CA ASN A 89 0.70 -19.41 -3.87
C ASN A 89 1.66 -18.43 -4.54
N ILE A 90 1.82 -18.54 -5.85
CA ILE A 90 2.70 -17.67 -6.63
C ILE A 90 1.89 -16.93 -7.69
N ALA A 91 2.12 -15.63 -7.80
CA ALA A 91 1.64 -14.77 -8.88
C ALA A 91 2.85 -14.10 -9.55
N ILE A 92 3.02 -14.31 -10.86
CA ILE A 92 4.09 -13.71 -11.65
C ILE A 92 3.48 -12.84 -12.73
N PHE A 93 3.80 -11.55 -12.73
CA PHE A 93 3.48 -10.62 -13.79
C PHE A 93 4.65 -10.58 -14.78
N LYS A 94 4.38 -10.96 -16.03
CA LYS A 94 5.37 -11.04 -17.10
C LYS A 94 4.68 -10.91 -18.45
N ASP A 95 5.19 -10.05 -19.34
CA ASP A 95 4.75 -9.94 -20.75
C ASP A 95 3.21 -9.84 -20.93
N ASP A 96 2.57 -8.95 -20.15
CA ASP A 96 1.10 -8.77 -20.09
C ASP A 96 0.30 -10.01 -19.66
N GLN A 97 0.98 -11.01 -19.10
CA GLN A 97 0.37 -12.20 -18.51
C GLN A 97 0.53 -12.19 -16.99
N LEU A 98 -0.46 -12.79 -16.33
CA LEU A 98 -0.39 -13.20 -14.94
C LEU A 98 -0.31 -14.72 -14.89
N LEU A 99 0.85 -15.24 -14.49
CA LEU A 99 1.05 -16.66 -14.24
C LEU A 99 0.74 -16.92 -12.76
N VAL A 100 -0.23 -17.79 -12.52
CA VAL A 100 -0.67 -18.17 -11.18
C VAL A 100 -0.28 -19.62 -10.93
N ASN A 101 0.23 -19.89 -9.73
CA ASN A 101 0.43 -21.23 -9.19
C ASN A 101 -0.22 -21.29 -7.81
N ASN A 102 -1.35 -21.98 -7.72
CA ASN A 102 -2.03 -22.18 -6.45
C ASN A 102 -1.85 -23.64 -6.05
N GLU A 103 -0.93 -23.89 -5.12
CA GLU A 103 -0.64 -25.24 -4.60
C GLU A 103 -0.43 -26.29 -5.71
N GLY A 104 0.32 -25.92 -6.76
CA GLY A 104 0.64 -26.77 -7.90
C GLY A 104 -0.32 -26.64 -9.09
N LYS A 105 -1.47 -25.99 -8.93
CA LYS A 105 -2.40 -25.71 -10.03
C LYS A 105 -1.98 -24.46 -10.77
N LYS A 106 -1.42 -24.65 -11.97
CA LYS A 106 -0.93 -23.57 -12.83
C LYS A 106 -2.02 -23.02 -13.74
N GLN A 107 -2.11 -21.70 -13.82
CA GLN A 107 -2.99 -20.98 -14.75
C GLN A 107 -2.26 -19.78 -15.33
N ASN A 108 -2.53 -19.47 -16.59
CA ASN A 108 -2.04 -18.26 -17.24
C ASN A 108 -3.24 -17.40 -17.60
N ILE A 109 -3.25 -16.17 -17.10
CA ILE A 109 -4.33 -15.21 -17.29
C ILE A 109 -3.81 -14.07 -18.17
N ASP A 110 -4.49 -13.82 -19.27
CA ASP A 110 -4.23 -12.68 -20.14
C ASP A 110 -4.78 -11.39 -19.49
N LEU A 111 -3.89 -10.48 -19.10
CA LEU A 111 -4.28 -9.20 -18.49
C LEU A 111 -4.81 -8.22 -19.54
N GLY A 112 -4.45 -8.38 -20.82
CA GLY A 112 -4.94 -7.63 -21.97
C GLY A 112 -6.45 -7.77 -22.19
N ALA A 113 -7.08 -8.83 -21.67
CA ALA A 113 -8.51 -9.07 -21.82
C ALA A 113 -9.39 -8.26 -20.85
N ASN A 114 -8.87 -7.83 -19.68
CA ASN A 114 -9.70 -7.19 -18.65
C ASN A 114 -9.13 -5.84 -18.17
N LYS A 115 -9.90 -4.76 -18.42
CA LYS A 115 -9.53 -3.38 -18.10
C LYS A 115 -9.25 -3.15 -16.60
N MET A 116 -9.96 -3.84 -15.71
CA MET A 116 -9.75 -3.71 -14.26
C MET A 116 -8.41 -4.31 -13.83
N PHE A 117 -8.07 -5.50 -14.32
CA PHE A 117 -6.80 -6.15 -14.02
C PHE A 117 -5.61 -5.35 -14.57
N ARG A 118 -5.75 -4.73 -15.75
CA ARG A 118 -4.73 -3.80 -16.25
C ARG A 118 -4.51 -2.62 -15.32
N SER A 119 -5.57 -1.94 -14.89
CA SER A 119 -5.45 -0.79 -13.98
C SER A 119 -4.77 -1.16 -12.66
N LEU A 120 -5.09 -2.33 -12.07
CA LEU A 120 -4.42 -2.80 -10.86
C LEU A 120 -2.95 -3.18 -11.10
N ASN A 121 -2.65 -3.89 -12.19
CA ASN A 121 -1.27 -4.23 -12.55
C ASN A 121 -0.43 -2.97 -12.82
N SER A 122 -0.96 -2.02 -13.58
CA SER A 122 -0.33 -0.73 -13.83
C SER A 122 -0.05 0.00 -12.52
N LEU A 123 -0.96 -0.03 -11.55
CA LEU A 123 -0.74 0.61 -10.25
C LEU A 123 0.42 -0.02 -9.49
N ILE A 124 0.49 -1.36 -9.42
CA ILE A 124 1.59 -2.07 -8.76
C ILE A 124 2.92 -1.77 -9.46
N VAL A 125 2.96 -1.91 -10.78
CA VAL A 125 4.17 -1.68 -11.59
C VAL A 125 4.60 -0.21 -11.53
N ASN A 126 3.67 0.73 -11.67
CA ASN A 126 3.96 2.16 -11.58
C ASN A 126 4.38 2.55 -10.17
N SER A 127 3.88 1.87 -9.14
CA SER A 127 4.34 2.10 -7.77
C SER A 127 5.80 1.69 -7.58
N ILE A 128 6.23 0.61 -8.23
CA ILE A 128 7.63 0.20 -8.21
C ILE A 128 8.50 1.16 -9.06
N LYS A 129 7.95 1.68 -10.17
CA LYS A 129 8.63 2.65 -11.05
C LYS A 129 8.58 4.10 -10.57
N GLY A 130 7.87 4.39 -9.48
CA GLY A 130 7.71 5.74 -8.95
C GLY A 130 6.82 6.66 -9.79
N ASP A 131 5.98 6.10 -10.67
CA ASP A 131 5.09 6.84 -11.58
C ASP A 131 3.60 6.63 -11.22
N MET A 132 3.30 6.45 -9.95
CA MET A 132 1.94 6.16 -9.46
C MET A 132 1.07 7.41 -9.27
N PHE A 133 1.64 8.62 -9.30
CA PHE A 133 0.96 9.87 -8.95
C PHE A 133 0.09 10.44 -10.09
N ASP A 134 -0.79 9.61 -10.65
CA ASP A 134 -1.69 9.96 -11.76
C ASP A 134 -2.96 10.65 -11.25
N GLU A 135 -2.95 11.98 -11.25
CA GLU A 135 -4.09 12.81 -10.85
C GLU A 135 -5.28 12.74 -11.84
N SER A 136 -5.11 12.17 -13.03
CA SER A 136 -6.25 11.91 -13.94
C SER A 136 -7.10 10.73 -13.46
N GLN A 137 -6.49 9.79 -12.73
CA GLN A 137 -7.14 8.58 -12.24
C GLN A 137 -7.53 8.65 -10.76
N PHE A 138 -6.80 9.43 -9.97
CA PHE A 138 -6.97 9.49 -8.52
C PHE A 138 -7.05 10.92 -8.01
N ASP A 139 -7.82 11.13 -6.94
CA ASP A 139 -7.62 12.27 -6.05
C ASP A 139 -6.54 11.87 -5.04
N LEU A 140 -5.49 12.70 -4.93
CA LEU A 140 -4.28 12.39 -4.16
C LEU A 140 -4.18 13.29 -2.94
N GLU A 141 -3.95 12.70 -1.78
CA GLU A 141 -3.68 13.43 -0.55
C GLU A 141 -2.31 13.03 0.01
N TYR A 142 -1.50 14.01 0.38
CA TYR A 142 -0.12 13.82 0.81
C TYR A 142 0.03 14.26 2.26
N PHE A 143 0.61 13.38 3.08
CA PHE A 143 0.87 13.63 4.48
C PHE A 143 2.31 13.27 4.85
N LYS A 144 2.87 14.00 5.82
CA LYS A 144 4.16 13.72 6.46
C LYS A 144 3.91 13.40 7.92
N PHE A 145 4.75 12.52 8.44
CA PHE A 145 4.84 12.16 9.84
C PHE A 145 6.32 11.88 10.16
N ASP A 146 6.66 11.74 11.44
CA ASP A 146 8.06 11.70 11.89
C ASP A 146 8.91 10.62 11.18
N GLN A 147 8.28 9.51 10.78
CA GLN A 147 8.95 8.35 10.22
C GLN A 147 8.86 8.29 8.68
N GLY A 148 8.10 9.17 8.02
CA GLY A 148 7.89 9.04 6.58
C GLY A 148 6.82 9.91 5.96
N PHE A 149 6.41 9.49 4.77
CA PHE A 149 5.34 10.09 3.99
C PHE A 149 4.21 9.10 3.80
N LEU A 150 2.98 9.60 3.75
CA LEU A 150 1.79 8.83 3.44
C LEU A 150 1.11 9.49 2.24
N VAL A 151 0.78 8.70 1.24
CA VAL A 151 -0.04 9.17 0.11
C VAL A 151 -1.30 8.34 0.05
N LYS A 152 -2.44 9.02 0.06
CA LYS A 152 -3.75 8.41 -0.14
C LYS A 152 -4.20 8.61 -1.57
N PHE A 153 -4.71 7.56 -2.17
CA PHE A 153 -5.17 7.53 -3.55
C PHE A 153 -6.64 7.14 -3.56
N ILE A 154 -7.49 8.08 -3.96
CA ILE A 154 -8.94 7.90 -3.99
C ILE A 154 -9.36 7.76 -5.46
N PRO A 155 -9.88 6.61 -5.89
CA PRO A 155 -10.21 6.37 -7.30
C PRO A 155 -11.28 7.33 -7.83
N LYS A 156 -11.05 7.92 -9.01
CA LYS A 156 -12.06 8.71 -9.72
C LYS A 156 -13.08 7.86 -10.49
N ASP A 157 -12.72 6.64 -10.91
CA ASP A 157 -13.65 5.71 -11.58
C ASP A 157 -14.68 5.14 -10.59
N LYS A 158 -15.97 5.37 -10.89
CA LYS A 158 -17.11 4.93 -10.06
C LYS A 158 -17.20 3.41 -9.90
N ARG A 159 -16.76 2.62 -10.86
CA ARG A 159 -16.76 1.15 -10.77
C ARG A 159 -15.68 0.68 -9.83
N LEU A 160 -14.50 1.31 -9.88
CA LEU A 160 -13.40 0.96 -8.96
C LEU A 160 -13.79 1.29 -7.50
N ARG A 161 -14.49 2.42 -7.29
CA ARG A 161 -15.05 2.79 -5.98
C ARG A 161 -16.06 1.80 -5.38
N LYS A 162 -16.61 0.88 -6.18
CA LYS A 162 -17.47 -0.20 -5.64
C LYS A 162 -16.68 -1.27 -4.90
N PHE A 163 -15.39 -1.40 -5.19
CA PHE A 163 -14.53 -2.45 -4.64
C PHE A 163 -13.41 -1.88 -3.75
N MET A 164 -13.06 -0.60 -3.93
CA MET A 164 -11.97 0.04 -3.20
C MET A 164 -12.34 1.50 -2.91
N ALA A 165 -12.40 1.86 -1.63
CA ALA A 165 -12.60 3.24 -1.20
C ALA A 165 -11.33 4.07 -1.45
N SER A 166 -10.19 3.52 -1.08
CA SER A 166 -8.86 4.12 -1.30
C SER A 166 -7.77 3.07 -1.21
N PHE A 167 -6.58 3.40 -1.68
CA PHE A 167 -5.37 2.76 -1.19
C PHE A 167 -4.39 3.80 -0.67
N GLU A 168 -3.56 3.40 0.29
CA GLU A 168 -2.58 4.24 0.93
C GLU A 168 -1.19 3.62 0.76
N LEU A 169 -0.21 4.46 0.44
CA LEU A 169 1.20 4.06 0.38
C LEU A 169 1.98 4.82 1.45
N LYS A 170 2.72 4.10 2.28
CA LYS A 170 3.70 4.70 3.20
C LYS A 170 5.10 4.58 2.61
N PHE A 171 5.84 5.66 2.74
CA PHE A 171 7.19 5.78 2.20
C PHE A 171 8.18 6.13 3.31
N SER A 172 9.35 5.52 3.24
CA SER A 172 10.48 5.85 4.10
C SER A 172 10.86 7.32 3.95
N SER A 173 11.04 8.03 5.06
CA SER A 173 11.61 9.39 5.05
C SER A 173 13.01 9.41 4.44
N THR A 174 13.79 8.34 4.64
CA THR A 174 15.21 8.27 4.24
C THR A 174 15.34 7.93 2.76
N THR A 175 14.77 6.81 2.33
CA THR A 175 14.97 6.28 0.97
C THR A 175 13.88 6.65 -0.03
N ALA A 176 12.73 7.16 0.45
CA ALA A 176 11.51 7.33 -0.35
C ALA A 176 11.01 6.05 -1.04
N GLU A 177 11.38 4.89 -0.49
CA GLU A 177 10.86 3.60 -0.92
C GLU A 177 9.53 3.32 -0.22
N VAL A 178 8.65 2.56 -0.88
CA VAL A 178 7.41 2.08 -0.29
C VAL A 178 7.72 1.05 0.80
N GLU A 179 7.22 1.30 2.01
CA GLU A 179 7.33 0.42 3.18
C GLU A 179 6.02 -0.31 3.45
N GLU A 180 4.87 0.36 3.21
CA GLU A 180 3.55 -0.26 3.39
C GLU A 180 2.58 0.11 2.27
N VAL A 181 1.70 -0.83 1.95
CA VAL A 181 0.54 -0.66 1.08
C VAL A 181 -0.71 -1.02 1.87
N LYS A 182 -1.70 -0.14 1.92
CA LYS A 182 -2.99 -0.43 2.55
C LYS A 182 -4.12 -0.22 1.56
N LEU A 183 -4.83 -1.28 1.20
CA LEU A 183 -6.05 -1.22 0.40
C LEU A 183 -7.26 -1.21 1.33
N ILE A 184 -8.15 -0.23 1.16
CA ILE A 184 -9.32 -0.02 2.01
C ILE A 184 -10.57 -0.22 1.16
N GLU A 185 -11.44 -1.11 1.60
CA GLU A 185 -12.73 -1.41 0.99
C GLU A 185 -13.82 -0.43 1.49
N PRO A 186 -14.95 -0.27 0.79
CA PRO A 186 -16.01 0.68 1.18
C PRO A 186 -16.64 0.45 2.55
N ASN A 187 -16.49 -0.74 3.14
CA ASN A 187 -16.97 -1.10 4.46
C ASN A 187 -15.87 -0.98 5.55
N ASP A 188 -14.76 -0.29 5.24
CA ASP A 188 -13.58 -0.11 6.08
C ASP A 188 -12.77 -1.39 6.38
N ASP A 189 -13.15 -2.54 5.81
CA ASP A 189 -12.27 -3.70 5.74
C ASP A 189 -11.01 -3.31 4.97
N TYR A 190 -9.88 -3.91 5.33
CA TYR A 190 -8.62 -3.54 4.69
C TYR A 190 -7.66 -4.70 4.55
N THR A 191 -6.81 -4.59 3.54
CA THR A 191 -5.61 -5.40 3.39
C THR A 191 -4.40 -4.49 3.55
N LEU A 192 -3.59 -4.75 4.57
CA LEU A 192 -2.31 -4.08 4.82
C LEU A 192 -1.18 -5.02 4.43
N ILE A 193 -0.21 -4.53 3.67
CA ILE A 193 1.02 -5.25 3.33
C ILE A 193 2.19 -4.40 3.81
N SER A 194 3.01 -4.96 4.71
CA SER A 194 4.22 -4.31 5.21
C SER A 194 5.44 -5.06 4.68
N PHE A 195 6.33 -4.34 4.00
CA PHE A 195 7.55 -4.89 3.41
C PHE A 195 8.70 -4.91 4.42
N GLN A 196 9.48 -5.97 4.39
CA GLN A 196 10.56 -6.22 5.34
C GLN A 196 11.80 -6.77 4.64
N ASN A 197 12.97 -6.59 5.25
CA ASN A 197 14.24 -7.14 4.77
C ASN A 197 14.55 -6.79 3.30
N ARG A 198 14.14 -5.59 2.88
CA ARG A 198 14.27 -5.12 1.50
C ARG A 198 15.74 -5.04 1.10
N LYS A 199 16.05 -5.61 -0.06
CA LYS A 199 17.34 -5.52 -0.74
C LYS A 199 17.09 -5.03 -2.16
N VAL A 200 17.87 -4.04 -2.58
CA VAL A 200 17.78 -3.47 -3.93
C VAL A 200 19.05 -3.72 -4.71
N ASN A 201 18.92 -3.79 -6.04
CA ASN A 201 20.04 -3.95 -6.97
C ASN A 201 20.93 -5.17 -6.67
N THR A 202 20.33 -6.22 -6.11
CA THR A 202 20.95 -7.54 -5.94
C THR A 202 20.73 -8.38 -7.19
N THR A 203 21.63 -9.32 -7.47
CA THR A 203 21.46 -10.26 -8.58
C THR A 203 20.17 -11.07 -8.44
N VAL A 204 19.30 -10.99 -9.45
CA VAL A 204 18.07 -11.78 -9.57
C VAL A 204 18.10 -12.55 -10.90
N ASN A 205 18.06 -13.88 -10.80
CA ASN A 205 18.02 -14.76 -11.97
C ASN A 205 16.65 -14.73 -12.64
N GLU A 206 16.60 -14.82 -13.96
CA GLU A 206 15.33 -14.87 -14.69
C GLU A 206 14.52 -16.14 -14.41
N SER A 207 15.16 -17.19 -13.91
CA SER A 207 14.49 -18.40 -13.44
C SER A 207 13.50 -18.14 -12.32
N GLU A 208 13.66 -17.05 -11.56
CA GLU A 208 12.70 -16.63 -10.53
C GLU A 208 11.32 -16.31 -11.11
N PHE A 209 11.22 -15.99 -12.41
CA PHE A 209 9.99 -15.56 -13.07
C PHE A 209 9.41 -16.63 -14.00
N LYS A 210 9.47 -17.89 -13.56
CA LYS A 210 8.87 -19.04 -14.26
C LYS A 210 7.89 -19.76 -13.35
N ASN A 211 6.80 -20.25 -13.93
CA ASN A 211 5.74 -20.99 -13.23
C ASN A 211 6.06 -22.49 -13.18
#